data_AF-A0A1D2UFJ0-F1
#
_entry.id   AF-A0A1D2UFJ0-F1
#
_cell.length_a   1.000
_cell.length_b   1.000
_cell.length_c   1.000
_cell.angle_alpha   90.00
_cell.angle_beta   90.00
_cell.angle_gamma   90.00
#
_symmetry.space_group_name_H-M   'P 1'
#
loop_
_entity.id
_entity.type
_entity.pdbx_description
1 polymer ?
#
loop_
_entity_poly.entity_id
_entity_poly.type
_entity_poly.pdbx_seq_one_letter_code
_entity_poly.pdbx_strand_id
1 'polypeptide(L)'
;MRDSTGAIIPGASVVLDGNTAVASGDAGQFRFPCAAVGQHELRVSAGSFATKEMKVHVPQLKGELIVVLQPEDVSTSVDVGEESGTEANAAASGSSQTISGDQLSALADDPDDLTRELQQLAAASGGPPSGTTITVDGFQSDAPVPPKSSIAYIKVNPDLYSAEYRQPPFNGGRVEIYTKPGQSTFHGSVFTTNGSPWMNARDPFSTSRAALGKQRYGFELSGPVRKKGSDLALTLEPRTIDNYAEKHLHGVV
;
A
#
# COMPACT_ATOMS: atom_id res chain seq x y z
N MET A 1 -25.52 -15.21 -21.83
CA MET A 1 -24.43 -14.52 -21.13
C MET A 1 -24.97 -13.96 -19.83
N ARG A 2 -24.24 -14.14 -18.72
CA ARG A 2 -24.68 -13.72 -17.39
C ARG A 2 -23.51 -13.20 -16.56
N ASP A 3 -23.80 -12.47 -15.48
CA ASP A 3 -22.83 -12.17 -14.43
C ASP A 3 -22.86 -13.25 -13.32
N SER A 4 -22.00 -13.09 -12.31
CA SER A 4 -21.96 -13.95 -11.13
C SER A 4 -23.23 -13.96 -10.25
N THR A 5 -24.08 -12.93 -10.37
CA THR A 5 -25.38 -12.85 -9.67
C THR A 5 -26.53 -13.47 -10.48
N GLY A 6 -26.28 -13.85 -11.74
CA GLY A 6 -27.26 -14.40 -12.67
C GLY A 6 -27.96 -13.34 -13.54
N ALA A 7 -27.58 -12.06 -13.43
CA ALA A 7 -28.08 -10.97 -14.24
C ALA A 7 -27.62 -11.10 -15.70
N ILE A 8 -28.47 -10.65 -16.64
CA ILE A 8 -28.17 -10.66 -18.07
C ILE A 8 -27.26 -9.49 -18.43
N ILE A 9 -26.23 -9.75 -19.23
CA ILE A 9 -25.31 -8.72 -19.73
C ILE A 9 -25.56 -8.51 -21.23
N PRO A 10 -26.33 -7.47 -21.64
CA PRO A 10 -26.49 -7.09 -23.03
C PRO A 10 -25.26 -6.32 -23.55
N GLY A 11 -25.00 -6.38 -24.85
CA GLY A 11 -23.97 -5.57 -25.52
C GLY A 11 -22.52 -5.98 -25.25
N ALA A 12 -22.28 -7.14 -24.63
CA ALA A 12 -20.91 -7.62 -24.42
C ALA A 12 -20.30 -8.13 -25.73
N SER A 13 -19.03 -7.84 -25.93
CA SER A 13 -18.27 -8.25 -27.10
C SER A 13 -17.81 -9.71 -26.96
N VAL A 14 -18.21 -10.55 -27.92
CA VAL A 14 -17.83 -11.96 -28.00
C VAL A 14 -17.01 -12.16 -29.27
N VAL A 15 -15.77 -12.62 -29.13
CA VAL A 15 -14.81 -12.86 -30.21
C VAL A 15 -14.44 -14.33 -30.23
N LEU A 16 -14.45 -14.95 -31.41
CA LEU A 16 -14.02 -16.33 -31.63
C LEU A 16 -12.74 -16.33 -32.46
N ASP A 17 -11.65 -16.90 -31.95
CA ASP A 17 -10.32 -16.97 -32.59
C ASP A 17 -9.75 -15.63 -33.08
N GLY A 18 -10.11 -14.52 -32.43
CA GLY A 18 -9.69 -13.18 -32.88
C GLY A 18 -10.42 -12.66 -34.13
N ASN A 19 -11.49 -13.33 -34.58
CA ASN A 19 -12.33 -12.87 -35.69
C ASN A 19 -13.28 -11.73 -35.27
N THR A 20 -14.23 -11.39 -36.15
CA THR A 20 -15.22 -10.33 -35.92
C THR A 20 -15.95 -10.48 -34.59
N ALA A 21 -15.95 -9.41 -33.80
CA ALA A 21 -16.71 -9.32 -32.56
C ALA A 21 -18.22 -9.36 -32.83
N VAL A 22 -18.93 -10.20 -32.08
CA VAL A 22 -20.39 -10.27 -32.06
C VAL A 22 -20.86 -9.77 -30.70
N ALA A 23 -21.75 -8.77 -30.70
CA ALA A 23 -22.35 -8.28 -29.47
C ALA A 23 -23.42 -9.26 -28.94
N SER A 24 -23.48 -9.44 -27.62
CA SER A 24 -24.59 -10.15 -26.98
C SER A 24 -25.89 -9.34 -27.14
N GLY A 25 -26.99 -10.04 -27.46
CA GLY A 25 -28.31 -9.41 -27.58
C GLY A 25 -28.96 -9.11 -26.22
N ASP A 26 -30.18 -8.59 -26.26
CA ASP A 26 -30.89 -8.09 -25.06
C ASP A 26 -31.22 -9.16 -24.00
N ALA A 27 -31.26 -10.45 -24.40
CA ALA A 27 -31.40 -11.58 -23.47
C ALA A 27 -30.06 -12.33 -23.24
N GLY A 28 -28.93 -11.69 -23.58
CA GLY A 28 -27.58 -12.22 -23.40
C GLY A 28 -27.19 -13.34 -24.37
N GLN A 29 -27.97 -13.56 -25.42
CA GLN A 29 -27.72 -14.54 -26.48
C GLN A 29 -26.65 -14.03 -27.46
N PHE A 30 -25.82 -14.95 -27.94
CA PHE A 30 -24.86 -14.71 -29.02
C PHE A 30 -24.82 -15.93 -29.93
N ARG A 31 -24.50 -15.74 -31.21
CA ARG A 31 -24.43 -16.84 -32.18
C ARG A 31 -23.32 -16.63 -33.19
N PHE A 32 -22.63 -17.72 -33.54
CA PHE A 32 -21.64 -17.76 -34.61
C PHE A 32 -22.14 -18.72 -35.70
N PRO A 33 -22.69 -18.23 -36.82
CA PRO A 33 -23.32 -19.07 -37.83
C PRO A 33 -22.31 -19.90 -38.66
N CYS A 34 -21.03 -19.51 -38.70
CA CYS A 34 -19.99 -20.11 -39.54
C CYS A 34 -18.74 -20.49 -38.72
N ALA A 35 -18.91 -21.04 -37.52
CA ALA A 35 -17.77 -21.58 -36.78
C ALA A 35 -17.28 -22.89 -37.43
N ALA A 36 -15.98 -22.99 -37.68
CA ALA A 36 -15.39 -24.23 -38.20
C ALA A 36 -15.56 -25.38 -37.17
N VAL A 37 -15.40 -26.62 -37.60
CA VAL A 37 -15.42 -27.78 -36.69
C VAL A 37 -14.02 -27.91 -36.08
N GLY A 38 -13.93 -27.89 -34.74
CA GLY A 38 -12.63 -27.92 -34.06
C GLY A 38 -12.62 -27.29 -32.68
N GLN A 39 -11.41 -27.10 -32.15
CA GLN A 39 -11.20 -26.30 -30.94
C GLN A 39 -11.04 -24.84 -31.33
N HIS A 40 -11.74 -23.97 -30.60
CA HIS A 40 -11.76 -22.53 -30.79
C HIS A 40 -11.50 -21.82 -29.48
N GLU A 41 -10.97 -20.61 -29.55
CA GLU A 41 -10.77 -19.73 -28.41
C GLU A 41 -11.84 -18.65 -28.38
N LEU A 42 -12.67 -18.66 -27.34
CA LEU A 42 -13.71 -17.68 -27.13
C LEU A 42 -13.20 -16.62 -26.15
N ARG A 43 -13.10 -15.38 -26.61
CA ARG A 43 -12.76 -14.21 -25.80
C ARG A 43 -13.99 -13.35 -25.63
N VAL A 44 -14.26 -12.95 -24.40
CA VAL A 44 -15.48 -12.26 -24.02
C VAL A 44 -15.16 -11.05 -23.16
N SER A 45 -15.63 -9.86 -23.56
CA SER A 45 -15.40 -8.61 -22.84
C SER A 45 -16.67 -7.76 -22.72
N ALA A 46 -16.82 -7.07 -21.59
CA ALA A 46 -17.88 -6.09 -21.35
C ALA A 46 -17.32 -4.94 -20.51
N GLY A 47 -17.83 -3.72 -20.66
CA GLY A 47 -17.21 -2.48 -20.17
C GLY A 47 -17.05 -2.31 -18.65
N SER A 48 -17.32 -3.33 -17.83
CA SER A 48 -17.12 -3.33 -16.38
C SER A 48 -16.84 -4.74 -15.83
N PHE A 49 -16.40 -5.66 -16.70
CA PHE A 49 -16.20 -7.07 -16.38
C PHE A 49 -14.83 -7.54 -16.87
N ALA A 50 -14.19 -8.40 -16.09
CA ALA A 50 -12.93 -9.00 -16.46
C ALA A 50 -13.08 -9.75 -17.79
N THR A 51 -12.13 -9.54 -18.70
CA THR A 51 -12.10 -10.26 -19.98
C THR A 51 -11.92 -11.75 -19.71
N LYS A 52 -12.82 -12.58 -20.25
CA LYS A 52 -12.80 -14.02 -20.05
C LYS A 52 -12.44 -14.74 -21.34
N GLU A 53 -11.39 -15.55 -21.29
CA GLU A 53 -10.95 -16.41 -22.38
C GLU A 53 -11.21 -17.88 -22.04
N MET A 54 -11.80 -18.63 -22.98
CA MET A 54 -12.12 -20.04 -22.78
C MET A 54 -12.03 -20.82 -24.08
N LYS A 55 -11.48 -22.04 -24.01
CA LYS A 55 -11.45 -22.97 -25.13
C LYS A 55 -12.80 -23.67 -25.27
N VAL A 56 -13.39 -23.60 -26.45
CA VAL A 56 -14.68 -24.22 -26.79
C VAL A 56 -14.50 -25.17 -27.98
N HIS A 57 -15.22 -26.29 -27.97
CA HIS A 57 -15.19 -27.26 -29.08
C HIS A 57 -16.48 -27.17 -29.89
N VAL A 58 -16.39 -27.04 -31.21
CA VAL A 58 -17.55 -26.94 -32.11
C VAL A 58 -17.62 -28.23 -32.95
N PRO A 59 -18.79 -28.90 -33.04
CA PRO A 59 -20.08 -28.55 -32.43
C PRO A 59 -20.12 -28.87 -30.93
N GLN A 60 -20.77 -28.00 -30.15
CA GLN A 60 -21.03 -28.25 -28.74
C GLN A 60 -22.09 -29.34 -28.58
N LEU A 61 -21.80 -30.40 -27.82
CA LEU A 61 -22.73 -31.51 -27.53
C LEU A 61 -23.94 -31.08 -26.68
N LYS A 62 -23.79 -30.02 -25.90
CA LYS A 62 -24.87 -29.36 -25.16
C LYS A 62 -25.22 -28.08 -25.91
N GLY A 63 -26.47 -27.96 -26.38
CA GLY A 63 -26.93 -26.89 -27.27
C GLY A 63 -26.91 -25.46 -26.70
N GLU A 64 -26.35 -25.24 -25.51
CA GLU A 64 -26.23 -23.93 -24.89
C GLU A 64 -24.90 -23.81 -24.13
N LEU A 65 -24.12 -22.77 -24.45
CA LEU A 65 -22.92 -22.39 -23.72
C LEU A 65 -23.24 -21.16 -22.85
N ILE A 66 -23.33 -21.37 -21.54
CA ILE A 66 -23.53 -20.27 -20.59
C ILE A 66 -22.16 -19.72 -20.18
N VAL A 67 -21.87 -18.50 -20.64
CA VAL A 67 -20.69 -17.74 -20.18
C VAL A 67 -21.10 -16.82 -19.04
N VAL A 68 -20.45 -17.03 -17.89
CA VAL A 68 -20.57 -16.19 -16.69
C VAL A 68 -19.33 -15.29 -16.59
N LEU A 69 -19.53 -13.97 -16.61
CA LEU A 69 -18.48 -12.98 -16.40
C LEU A 69 -18.39 -12.60 -14.92
N GLN A 70 -17.17 -12.34 -14.46
CA GLN A 70 -16.92 -11.79 -13.14
C GLN A 70 -16.66 -10.28 -13.29
N PRO A 71 -17.09 -9.45 -12.33
CA PRO A 71 -16.71 -8.04 -12.29
C PRO A 71 -15.20 -7.92 -12.44
N GLU A 72 -14.74 -6.90 -13.14
CA GLU A 72 -13.32 -6.58 -13.16
C GLU A 72 -12.95 -6.19 -11.74
N ASP A 73 -12.20 -7.07 -11.06
CA ASP A 73 -11.59 -6.69 -9.80
C ASP A 73 -10.67 -5.52 -10.12
N VAL A 74 -10.88 -4.40 -9.43
CA VAL A 74 -9.86 -3.34 -9.40
C VAL A 74 -8.73 -3.92 -8.57
N SER A 75 -7.93 -4.79 -9.17
CA SER A 75 -6.61 -5.09 -8.65
C SER A 75 -5.83 -3.80 -8.85
N THR A 76 -5.79 -2.98 -7.81
CA THR A 76 -4.62 -2.15 -7.55
C THR A 76 -3.48 -3.13 -7.30
N SER A 77 -2.96 -3.70 -8.37
CA SER A 77 -1.61 -4.21 -8.37
C SER A 77 -0.75 -2.98 -8.11
N VAL A 78 -0.45 -2.74 -6.84
CA VAL A 78 0.67 -1.92 -6.43
C VAL A 78 1.89 -2.73 -6.83
N ASP A 79 2.16 -2.78 -8.13
CA ASP A 79 3.49 -3.02 -8.63
C ASP A 79 4.28 -1.84 -8.08
N VAL A 80 5.15 -2.09 -7.10
CA VAL A 80 6.12 -1.10 -6.62
C VAL A 80 7.20 -0.99 -7.69
N GLY A 81 6.79 -0.65 -8.90
CA GLY A 81 7.61 -0.01 -9.91
C GLY A 81 7.69 1.47 -9.56
N GLU A 82 8.85 2.05 -9.80
CA GLU A 82 9.20 3.45 -9.57
C GLU A 82 8.26 4.40 -10.34
N GLU A 83 7.03 4.58 -9.87
CA GLU A 83 6.14 5.64 -10.31
C GLU A 83 5.66 6.41 -9.08
N SER A 84 6.46 7.40 -8.69
CA SER A 84 5.98 8.50 -7.84
C SER A 84 4.96 9.31 -8.64
N GLY A 85 3.72 8.81 -8.71
CA GLY A 85 2.59 9.55 -9.22
C GLY A 85 2.02 10.45 -8.12
N THR A 86 2.10 11.77 -8.31
CA THR A 86 1.17 12.68 -7.63
C THR A 86 -0.20 12.43 -8.24
N GLU A 87 -1.01 11.57 -7.61
CA GLU A 87 -2.38 11.35 -8.03
C GLU A 87 -3.21 12.57 -7.65
N ALA A 88 -3.39 13.49 -8.60
CA ALA A 88 -4.38 14.55 -8.49
C ALA A 88 -5.76 13.94 -8.75
N ASN A 89 -6.38 13.37 -7.71
CA ASN A 89 -7.76 12.95 -7.79
C ASN A 89 -8.64 14.20 -7.81
N ALA A 90 -9.50 14.37 -8.81
CA ALA A 90 -10.34 15.56 -8.96
C ALA A 90 -11.36 15.75 -7.82
N ALA A 91 -11.54 14.73 -6.96
CA ALA A 91 -12.34 14.76 -5.74
C ALA A 91 -11.49 15.01 -4.46
N ALA A 92 -10.16 14.85 -4.52
CA ALA A 92 -9.28 15.00 -3.37
C ALA A 92 -9.06 16.48 -3.06
N SER A 93 -9.29 16.87 -1.81
CA SER A 93 -9.14 18.26 -1.34
C SER A 93 -7.69 18.61 -0.94
N GLY A 94 -6.68 17.95 -1.54
CA GLY A 94 -5.27 18.14 -1.22
C GLY A 94 -4.33 17.32 -2.11
N SER A 95 -3.03 17.63 -2.07
CA SER A 95 -1.99 16.84 -2.73
C SER A 95 -1.72 15.56 -1.94
N SER A 96 -2.25 14.44 -2.41
CA SER A 96 -1.85 13.10 -1.97
C SER A 96 -0.45 12.79 -2.48
N GLN A 97 0.40 12.23 -1.62
CA GLN A 97 1.75 11.81 -1.98
C GLN A 97 2.01 10.38 -1.52
N THR A 98 2.50 9.53 -2.42
CA THR A 98 3.02 8.21 -2.07
C THR A 98 4.55 8.26 -2.05
N ILE A 99 5.14 7.86 -0.92
CA ILE A 99 6.58 7.80 -0.69
C ILE A 99 7.01 6.32 -0.70
N SER A 100 7.91 5.95 -1.60
CA SER A 100 8.42 4.58 -1.76
C SER A 100 9.89 4.59 -2.23
N GLY A 101 10.54 3.43 -2.22
CA GLY A 101 11.88 3.24 -2.80
C GLY A 101 12.94 4.22 -2.28
N ASP A 102 13.57 4.95 -3.20
CA ASP A 102 14.62 5.94 -2.89
C ASP A 102 14.11 7.12 -2.05
N GLN A 103 12.86 7.55 -2.25
CA GLN A 103 12.27 8.63 -1.45
C GLN A 103 12.04 8.18 0.00
N LEU A 104 11.60 6.95 0.20
CA LEU A 104 11.49 6.35 1.54
C LEU A 104 12.88 6.21 2.18
N SER A 105 13.91 5.92 1.39
CA SER A 105 15.30 5.81 1.87
C SER A 105 15.88 7.15 2.34
N ALA A 106 15.37 8.28 1.82
CA ALA A 106 15.79 9.62 2.22
C ALA A 106 15.19 10.11 3.56
N LEU A 107 14.10 9.48 4.03
CA LEU A 107 13.49 9.81 5.32
C LEU A 107 14.36 9.36 6.51
N ALA A 108 14.08 9.90 7.70
CA ALA A 108 14.78 9.53 8.92
C ALA A 108 14.72 8.02 9.23
N ASP A 109 15.84 7.46 9.69
CA ASP A 109 15.94 6.05 10.13
C ASP A 109 15.40 5.83 11.55
N ASP A 110 15.41 6.89 12.38
CA ASP A 110 14.92 6.86 13.75
C ASP A 110 13.38 6.97 13.74
N PRO A 111 12.63 6.04 14.37
CA PRO A 111 11.17 6.02 14.31
C PRO A 111 10.52 7.27 14.91
N ASP A 112 11.14 7.89 15.92
CA ASP A 112 10.63 9.13 16.54
C ASP A 112 10.82 10.31 15.57
N ASP A 113 11.99 10.41 14.93
CA ASP A 113 12.27 11.45 13.93
C ASP A 113 11.45 11.26 12.65
N LEU A 114 11.27 10.00 12.20
CA LEU A 114 10.42 9.62 11.07
C LEU A 114 8.97 10.01 11.32
N THR A 115 8.45 9.73 12.52
CA THR A 115 7.11 10.14 12.93
C THR A 115 6.94 11.65 12.82
N ARG A 116 7.92 12.42 13.33
CA ARG A 116 7.89 13.89 13.26
C ARG A 116 7.95 14.40 11.83
N GLU A 117 8.81 13.80 11.00
CA GLU A 117 8.94 14.16 9.57
C GLU A 117 7.63 13.88 8.82
N LEU A 118 7.01 12.72 9.04
CA LEU A 118 5.72 12.35 8.46
C LEU A 118 4.58 13.27 8.93
N GLN A 119 4.56 13.67 10.20
CA GLN A 119 3.60 14.65 10.72
C GLN A 119 3.78 16.03 10.08
N GLN A 120 5.02 16.44 9.80
CA GLN A 120 5.31 17.71 9.11
C GLN A 120 4.88 17.66 7.64
N LEU A 121 5.16 16.55 6.95
CA LEU A 121 4.69 16.33 5.58
C LEU A 121 3.17 16.31 5.51
N ALA A 122 2.51 15.66 6.48
CA ALA A 122 1.06 15.61 6.56
C ALA A 122 0.46 17.01 6.84
N ALA A 123 1.07 17.80 7.72
CA ALA A 123 0.64 19.16 8.03
C ALA A 123 0.77 20.12 6.84
N ALA A 124 1.58 19.80 5.82
CA ALA A 124 1.69 20.64 4.62
C ALA A 124 0.37 20.75 3.84
N SER A 125 -0.55 19.78 3.98
CA SER A 125 -1.90 19.88 3.41
C SER A 125 -2.91 20.62 4.30
N GLY A 126 -2.49 21.07 5.49
CA GLY A 126 -3.32 21.77 6.46
C GLY A 126 -3.43 21.08 7.82
N GLY A 127 -3.68 21.90 8.86
CA GLY A 127 -3.84 21.46 10.25
C GLY A 127 -2.52 21.37 11.02
N PRO A 128 -2.57 21.33 12.38
CA PRO A 128 -1.40 21.13 13.21
C PRO A 128 -0.78 19.73 13.00
N PRO A 129 0.55 19.60 13.04
CA PRO A 129 1.24 18.30 12.89
C PRO A 129 0.83 17.29 13.97
N SER A 130 0.48 17.76 15.16
CA SER A 130 -0.03 16.93 16.27
C SER A 130 -1.45 16.38 16.04
N GLY A 131 -2.18 16.88 15.05
CA GLY A 131 -3.50 16.38 14.66
C GLY A 131 -3.44 15.26 13.62
N THR A 132 -2.25 14.82 13.22
CA THR A 132 -2.06 13.82 12.17
C THR A 132 -2.44 12.43 12.67
N THR A 133 -3.36 11.76 11.97
CA THR A 133 -3.66 10.34 12.24
C THR A 133 -2.67 9.46 11.50
N ILE A 134 -1.89 8.66 12.23
CA ILE A 134 -0.97 7.68 11.65
C ILE A 134 -1.58 6.29 11.80
N THR A 135 -1.65 5.54 10.69
CA THR A 135 -2.07 4.13 10.68
C THR A 135 -0.96 3.26 10.12
N VAL A 136 -0.89 2.03 10.61
CA VAL A 136 0.03 0.99 10.12
C VAL A 136 -0.82 -0.18 9.63
N ASP A 137 -0.72 -0.51 8.35
CA ASP A 137 -1.50 -1.57 7.69
C ASP A 137 -3.02 -1.45 7.91
N GLY A 138 -3.52 -0.21 7.97
CA GLY A 138 -4.93 0.10 8.22
C GLY A 138 -5.35 0.10 9.69
N PHE A 139 -4.44 -0.21 10.62
CA PHE A 139 -4.68 -0.16 12.06
C PHE A 139 -4.14 1.14 12.65
N GLN A 140 -5.00 1.86 13.37
CA GLN A 140 -4.58 3.00 14.18
C GLN A 140 -4.10 2.47 15.54
N SER A 141 -2.85 2.74 15.88
CA SER A 141 -2.29 2.37 17.18
C SER A 141 -1.36 3.45 17.69
N ASP A 142 -1.28 3.61 19.00
CA ASP A 142 -0.27 4.45 19.67
C ASP A 142 1.11 3.76 19.72
N ALA A 143 1.27 2.63 19.02
CA ALA A 143 2.54 1.94 18.93
C ALA A 143 3.55 2.79 18.14
N PRO A 144 4.85 2.68 18.45
CA PRO A 144 5.89 3.32 17.66
C PRO A 144 5.79 2.92 16.19
N VAL A 145 6.10 3.87 15.31
CA VAL A 145 6.19 3.61 13.86
C VAL A 145 7.18 2.47 13.62
N PRO A 146 6.84 1.48 12.77
CA PRO A 146 7.74 0.39 12.45
C PRO A 146 9.05 0.92 11.84
N PRO A 147 10.15 0.15 11.94
CA PRO A 147 11.43 0.58 11.38
C PRO A 147 11.32 0.77 9.87
N LYS A 148 12.03 1.76 9.34
CA LYS A 148 12.02 2.14 7.91
C LYS A 148 12.28 0.97 6.97
N SER A 149 13.14 0.04 7.38
CA SER A 149 13.49 -1.19 6.64
C SER A 149 12.30 -2.11 6.36
N SER A 150 11.30 -2.12 7.24
CA SER A 150 10.10 -2.96 7.17
C SER A 150 8.94 -2.33 6.39
N ILE A 151 9.04 -1.03 6.09
CA ILE A 151 8.03 -0.27 5.36
C ILE A 151 8.20 -0.53 3.85
N ALA A 152 7.08 -0.79 3.17
CA ALA A 152 7.04 -0.89 1.72
C ALA A 152 6.86 0.50 1.09
N TYR A 153 5.84 1.23 1.53
CA TYR A 153 5.54 2.58 1.09
C TYR A 153 4.68 3.29 2.13
N ILE A 154 4.64 4.62 2.04
CA ILE A 154 3.86 5.49 2.91
C ILE A 154 2.97 6.37 2.05
N LYS A 155 1.69 6.46 2.38
CA LYS A 155 0.77 7.42 1.78
C LYS A 155 0.57 8.59 2.74
N VAL A 156 0.87 9.79 2.26
CA VAL A 156 0.69 11.05 2.98
C VAL A 156 -0.50 11.77 2.38
N ASN A 157 -1.45 12.11 3.24
CA ASN A 157 -2.72 12.74 2.88
C ASN A 157 -3.40 12.07 1.68
N PRO A 158 -3.70 10.75 1.75
CA PRO A 158 -4.63 10.16 0.80
C PRO A 158 -5.97 10.91 0.85
N ASP A 159 -6.90 10.63 -0.06
CA ASP A 159 -8.16 11.38 -0.14
C ASP A 159 -8.92 11.42 1.19
N LEU A 160 -8.68 12.48 2.00
CA LEU A 160 -9.02 12.54 3.42
C LEU A 160 -10.54 12.45 3.68
N TYR A 161 -11.34 12.68 2.65
CA TYR A 161 -12.79 12.69 2.67
C TYR A 161 -13.42 11.54 1.86
N SER A 162 -12.59 10.59 1.40
CA SER A 162 -13.06 9.39 0.69
C SER A 162 -13.99 8.56 1.56
N ALA A 163 -14.96 7.91 0.91
CA ALA A 163 -15.93 7.03 1.55
C ALA A 163 -15.29 5.77 2.16
N GLU A 164 -14.03 5.48 1.85
CA GLU A 164 -13.25 4.40 2.47
C GLU A 164 -12.93 4.69 3.95
N TYR A 165 -12.97 5.96 4.36
CA TYR A 165 -12.67 6.38 5.71
C TYR A 165 -13.94 6.65 6.51
N ARG A 166 -14.03 6.04 7.71
CA ARG A 166 -15.19 6.20 8.61
C ARG A 166 -15.31 7.63 9.14
N GLN A 167 -14.18 8.29 9.40
CA GLN A 167 -14.13 9.64 9.96
C GLN A 167 -12.96 10.39 9.31
N PRO A 168 -13.21 11.54 8.67
CA PRO A 168 -12.13 12.37 8.15
C PRO A 168 -11.33 12.98 9.31
N PRO A 169 -10.02 13.22 9.15
CA PRO A 169 -9.23 13.92 10.14
C PRO A 169 -9.62 15.41 10.13
N PHE A 170 -10.58 15.79 10.99
CA PHE A 170 -11.18 17.14 11.01
C PHE A 170 -10.18 18.28 11.29
N ASN A 171 -9.03 17.98 11.92
CA ASN A 171 -8.05 18.98 12.37
C ASN A 171 -6.59 18.57 12.06
N GLY A 172 -6.34 17.74 11.05
CA GLY A 172 -4.97 17.33 10.73
C GLY A 172 -4.87 16.48 9.47
N GLY A 173 -3.65 16.03 9.17
CA GLY A 173 -3.40 15.14 8.05
C GLY A 173 -3.65 13.67 8.38
N ARG A 174 -3.46 12.82 7.38
CA ARG A 174 -3.47 11.36 7.55
C ARG A 174 -2.21 10.77 6.92
N VAL A 175 -1.58 9.85 7.62
CA VAL A 175 -0.44 9.10 7.13
C VAL A 175 -0.75 7.62 7.27
N GLU A 176 -0.58 6.88 6.18
CA GLU A 176 -0.81 5.44 6.15
C GLU A 176 0.48 4.74 5.77
N ILE A 177 0.97 3.90 6.68
CA ILE A 177 2.20 3.16 6.53
C ILE A 177 1.85 1.74 6.15
N TYR A 178 2.37 1.26 5.03
CA TYR A 178 2.18 -0.11 4.58
C TYR A 178 3.48 -0.87 4.73
N THR A 179 3.45 -1.97 5.47
CA THR A 179 4.62 -2.82 5.68
C THR A 179 4.80 -3.80 4.52
N LYS A 180 6.02 -4.29 4.33
CA LYS A 180 6.35 -5.26 3.27
C LYS A 180 5.61 -6.58 3.53
N PRO A 181 4.79 -7.09 2.60
CA PRO A 181 4.06 -8.33 2.81
C PRO A 181 5.00 -9.53 2.81
N GLY A 182 4.83 -10.45 3.78
CA GLY A 182 5.29 -11.84 3.70
C GLY A 182 6.69 -12.04 3.12
N GLN A 183 7.72 -11.54 3.82
CA GLN A 183 9.13 -11.65 3.43
C GLN A 183 9.48 -13.12 3.07
N SER A 184 9.98 -13.37 1.86
CA SER A 184 10.39 -14.73 1.42
C SER A 184 11.77 -15.16 1.95
N THR A 185 12.54 -14.17 2.43
CA THR A 185 13.92 -14.33 2.88
C THR A 185 14.09 -13.59 4.21
N PHE A 186 14.99 -14.08 5.06
CA PHE A 186 15.35 -13.38 6.28
C PHE A 186 16.20 -12.15 5.97
N HIS A 187 15.77 -11.00 6.47
CA HIS A 187 16.50 -9.75 6.42
C HIS A 187 16.84 -9.33 7.84
N GLY A 188 18.13 -9.13 8.10
CA GLY A 188 18.62 -8.63 9.36
C GLY A 188 19.39 -7.34 9.15
N SER A 189 19.21 -6.37 10.05
CA SER A 189 19.98 -5.14 10.07
C SER A 189 20.54 -4.91 11.47
N VAL A 190 21.72 -4.29 11.54
CA VAL A 190 22.30 -3.81 12.79
C VAL A 190 22.68 -2.35 12.55
N PHE A 191 22.23 -1.48 13.44
CA PHE A 191 22.59 -0.07 13.38
C PHE A 191 23.17 0.40 14.70
N THR A 192 24.05 1.40 14.62
CA THR A 192 24.58 2.09 15.78
C THR A 192 24.62 3.58 15.50
N THR A 193 24.19 4.37 16.47
CA THR A 193 24.28 5.83 16.43
C THR A 193 25.00 6.27 17.70
N ASN A 194 26.11 6.99 17.53
CA ASN A 194 26.86 7.54 18.65
C ASN A 194 27.05 9.05 18.44
N GLY A 195 26.46 9.85 19.32
CA GLY A 195 26.64 11.27 19.43
C GLY A 195 27.27 11.57 20.78
N SER A 196 28.39 12.29 20.77
CA SER A 196 29.09 12.69 21.99
C SER A 196 29.24 14.21 22.03
N PRO A 197 29.23 14.84 23.22
CA PRO A 197 29.35 16.29 23.35
C PRO A 197 30.59 16.91 22.71
N TRP A 198 31.68 16.13 22.58
CA TRP A 198 32.91 16.58 21.94
C TRP A 198 32.80 16.70 20.41
N MET A 199 31.87 15.96 19.79
CA MET A 199 31.54 16.04 18.36
C MET A 199 30.53 17.15 18.06
N ASN A 200 29.81 17.63 19.08
CA ASN A 200 28.81 18.67 18.92
C ASN A 200 29.46 20.05 18.75
N ALA A 201 28.96 20.82 17.78
CA ALA A 201 29.31 22.22 17.63
C ALA A 201 28.88 23.01 18.88
N ARG A 202 29.70 23.97 19.30
CA ARG A 202 29.35 24.85 20.42
C ARG A 202 28.35 25.88 19.92
N ASP A 203 27.25 26.04 20.65
CA ASP A 203 26.30 27.14 20.42
C ASP A 203 27.04 28.49 20.60
N PRO A 204 27.01 29.41 19.62
CA PRO A 204 27.67 30.70 19.69
C PRO A 204 27.20 31.59 20.86
N PHE A 205 26.03 31.32 21.45
CA PHE A 205 25.46 32.10 22.55
C PHE A 205 25.51 31.39 23.92
N SER A 206 26.00 30.15 23.99
CA SER A 206 26.07 29.38 25.24
C SER A 206 27.43 29.51 25.94
N THR A 207 27.40 29.70 27.26
CA THR A 207 28.59 29.75 28.12
C THR A 207 29.19 28.38 28.42
N SER A 208 28.48 27.29 28.10
CA SER A 208 28.95 25.91 28.24
C SER A 208 28.53 25.04 27.05
N ARG A 209 29.29 23.97 26.79
CA ARG A 209 28.95 23.01 25.74
C ARG A 209 27.85 22.08 26.25
N ALA A 210 26.73 21.97 25.53
CA ALA A 210 25.65 21.08 25.91
C ALA A 210 26.16 19.62 25.96
N ALA A 211 26.00 18.97 27.12
CA ALA A 211 26.43 17.59 27.35
C ALA A 211 25.42 16.58 26.77
N LEU A 212 24.95 16.81 25.54
CA LEU A 212 23.99 15.94 24.88
C LEU A 212 24.73 14.76 24.24
N GLY A 213 24.65 13.59 24.89
CA GLY A 213 25.13 12.31 24.37
C GLY A 213 23.96 11.42 23.94
N LYS A 214 24.02 10.86 22.73
CA LYS A 214 23.03 9.88 22.24
C LYS A 214 23.77 8.61 21.84
N GLN A 215 23.49 7.51 22.52
CA GLN A 215 23.95 6.18 22.11
C GLN A 215 22.73 5.32 21.80
N ARG A 216 22.64 4.85 20.56
CA ARG A 216 21.63 3.89 20.10
C ARG A 216 22.34 2.70 19.50
N TYR A 217 21.85 1.52 19.85
CA TYR A 217 22.18 0.28 19.17
C TYR A 217 20.85 -0.37 18.82
N GLY A 218 20.75 -0.89 17.61
CA GLY A 218 19.53 -1.55 17.16
C GLY A 218 19.85 -2.81 16.39
N PHE A 219 18.98 -3.79 16.60
CA PHE A 219 18.95 -5.03 15.87
C PHE A 219 17.55 -5.24 15.32
N GLU A 220 17.46 -5.51 14.03
CA GLU A 220 16.22 -5.83 13.36
C GLU A 220 16.36 -7.18 12.68
N LEU A 221 15.33 -8.00 12.79
CA LEU A 221 15.21 -9.26 12.08
C LEU A 221 13.79 -9.41 11.57
N SER A 222 13.64 -9.56 10.26
CA SER A 222 12.36 -9.84 9.62
C SER A 222 12.48 -11.07 8.71
N GLY A 223 11.43 -11.88 8.62
CA GLY A 223 11.44 -13.04 7.74
C GLY A 223 10.26 -14.00 7.92
N PRO A 224 10.17 -15.03 7.07
CA PRO A 224 9.07 -15.99 7.12
C PRO A 224 9.27 -16.98 8.26
N VAL A 225 8.27 -17.12 9.14
CA VAL A 225 8.21 -18.18 10.15
C VAL A 225 7.87 -19.52 9.47
N ARG A 226 7.06 -19.49 8.41
CA ARG A 226 6.69 -20.65 7.59
C ARG A 226 6.77 -20.28 6.11
N LYS A 227 7.00 -21.29 5.24
CA LYS A 227 7.08 -21.12 3.78
C LYS A 227 5.86 -20.44 3.12
N LYS A 228 4.70 -20.38 3.80
CA LYS A 228 3.52 -19.64 3.35
C LYS A 228 2.74 -19.04 4.53
N GLY A 229 2.38 -17.76 4.41
CA GLY A 229 1.35 -17.10 5.23
C GLY A 229 1.70 -16.80 6.67
N SER A 230 2.99 -16.78 7.05
CA SER A 230 3.40 -16.37 8.39
C SER A 230 4.78 -15.74 8.35
N ASP A 231 4.85 -14.48 8.74
CA ASP A 231 6.03 -13.64 8.82
C ASP A 231 6.17 -13.08 10.24
N LEU A 232 7.41 -12.80 10.61
CA LEU A 232 7.80 -12.26 11.89
C LEU A 232 8.71 -11.07 11.63
N ALA A 233 8.46 -9.98 12.35
CA ALA A 233 9.39 -8.87 12.51
C ALA A 233 9.72 -8.74 14.01
N LEU A 234 11.01 -8.71 14.31
CA LEU A 234 11.55 -8.49 15.64
C LEU A 234 12.50 -7.30 15.58
N THR A 235 12.25 -6.30 16.43
CA THR A 235 13.12 -5.14 16.60
C THR A 235 13.52 -5.04 18.06
N LEU A 236 14.82 -4.92 18.31
CA LEU A 236 15.40 -4.71 19.63
C LEU A 236 16.27 -3.46 19.59
N GLU A 237 15.91 -2.44 20.36
CA GLU A 237 16.63 -1.16 20.35
C GLU A 237 16.88 -0.62 21.76
N PRO A 238 18.02 -0.95 22.39
CA PRO A 238 18.47 -0.23 23.57
C PRO A 238 18.93 1.19 23.22
N ARG A 239 18.27 2.19 23.82
CA ARG A 239 18.63 3.61 23.73
C ARG A 239 19.14 4.14 25.06
N THR A 240 20.25 4.88 25.03
CA THR A 240 20.76 5.64 26.17
C THR A 240 20.96 7.09 25.73
N ILE A 241 20.23 7.98 26.40
CA ILE A 241 20.30 9.41 26.17
C ILE A 241 20.80 10.01 27.49
N ASP A 242 22.02 10.51 27.47
CA ASP A 242 22.55 11.24 28.62
C ASP A 242 21.98 12.67 28.56
N ASN A 243 20.79 12.83 29.13
CA ASN A 243 20.18 14.11 29.44
C ASN A 243 20.38 14.39 30.93
N TYR A 244 20.99 15.53 31.27
CA TYR A 244 20.75 16.09 32.60
C TYR A 244 19.31 16.62 32.64
N ALA A 245 18.52 16.03 33.57
CA ALA A 245 17.17 16.38 34.03
C ALA A 245 15.95 15.93 33.18
N GLU A 246 15.60 14.64 33.27
CA GLU A 246 14.36 14.12 33.90
C GLU A 246 14.14 12.65 33.50
N LYS A 247 13.89 11.82 34.51
CA LYS A 247 13.83 10.36 34.40
C LYS A 247 12.39 9.95 34.08
N HIS A 248 12.03 9.83 32.81
CA HIS A 248 10.77 9.17 32.41
C HIS A 248 11.04 7.74 31.94
N LEU A 249 10.73 6.77 32.81
CA LEU A 249 10.56 5.38 32.44
C LEU A 249 9.21 5.24 31.72
N HIS A 250 9.22 4.89 30.44
CA HIS A 250 8.07 4.28 29.79
C HIS A 250 8.36 2.78 29.64
N GLY A 251 7.70 1.97 30.45
CA GLY A 251 7.55 0.53 30.23
C GLY A 251 6.21 0.30 29.54
N VAL A 252 6.22 -0.42 28.42
CA VAL A 252 5.02 -0.98 27.80
C VAL A 252 5.09 -2.49 28.01
N VAL A 253 4.04 -3.03 28.65
CA VAL A 253 3.75 -4.46 28.77
C VAL A 253 2.97 -4.90 27.54
#